data_AF-A0A9D8JCG9-F1
#
_entry.id   AF-A0A9D8JCG9-F1
#
_cell.length_a   1.000
_cell.length_b   1.000
_cell.length_c   1.000
_cell.angle_alpha   90.00
_cell.angle_beta   90.00
_cell.angle_gamma   90.00
#
_symmetry.space_group_name_H-M   'P 1'
#
loop_
_entity.id
_entity.type
_entity.pdbx_description
1 polymer ?
#
loop_
_entity_poly.entity_id
_entity_poly.type
_entity_poly.pdbx_seq_one_letter_code
_entity_poly.pdbx_strand_id
1 'polypeptide(L)'
;MSVTTREKNTVVTTNDRKVFKWSASSRSMDGLKDFIFYLRRRMVEEIQTAALVQRALRSQTRVVIAADQTLKYSHIKPIIHALAQAGISNYAFETLNPVVARSEDHQLDGAAQ
;
A
#
# COMPACT_ATOMS: atom_id res chain seq x y z
N MET A 1 -1.82 -1.03 4.33
CA MET A 1 -0.64 -0.77 3.48
C MET A 1 -0.37 0.73 3.56
N SER A 2 0.89 1.12 3.74
CA SER A 2 1.29 2.53 3.84
C SER A 2 2.20 2.91 2.67
N VAL A 3 2.12 4.18 2.27
CA VAL A 3 2.92 4.74 1.20
C VAL A 3 3.60 6.00 1.72
N THR A 4 4.92 6.07 1.58
CA THR A 4 5.73 7.23 1.96
C THR A 4 6.64 7.65 0.82
N THR A 5 6.99 8.94 0.78
CA THR A 5 8.01 9.44 -0.14
C THR A 5 9.24 9.84 0.65
N ARG A 6 10.41 9.26 0.33
CA ARG A 6 11.70 9.67 0.91
C ARG A 6 12.69 9.92 -0.21
N GLU A 7 13.30 11.10 -0.21
CA GLU A 7 14.49 11.42 -1.02
C GLU A 7 14.38 10.95 -2.50
N LYS A 8 13.29 11.35 -3.17
CA LYS A 8 12.95 11.05 -4.58
C LYS A 8 12.44 9.63 -4.88
N ASN A 9 12.19 8.81 -3.87
CA ASN A 9 11.63 7.48 -4.03
C ASN A 9 10.26 7.36 -3.36
N THR A 10 9.34 6.67 -4.03
CA THR A 10 8.10 6.18 -3.43
C THR A 10 8.41 4.84 -2.78
N VAL A 11 8.04 4.71 -1.50
CA VAL A 11 8.21 3.50 -0.70
C VAL A 11 6.84 3.02 -0.25
N VAL A 12 6.50 1.78 -0.58
CA VAL A 12 5.27 1.12 -0.15
C VAL A 12 5.62 0.03 0.84
N THR A 13 4.99 0.09 2.01
CA THR A 13 5.09 -0.95 3.03
C THR A 13 3.74 -1.64 3.16
N THR A 14 3.73 -2.94 2.94
CA THR A 14 2.52 -3.77 3.02
C THR A 14 2.29 -4.28 4.44
N ASN A 15 1.09 -4.81 4.71
CA ASN A 15 0.74 -5.29 6.06
C ASN A 15 1.59 -6.49 6.49
N ASP A 16 2.07 -7.30 5.55
CA ASP A 16 3.03 -8.39 5.75
C ASP A 16 4.50 -7.91 5.77
N ARG A 17 4.72 -6.61 6.01
CA ARG A 17 6.04 -5.96 6.14
C ARG A 17 6.93 -6.06 4.90
N LYS A 18 6.37 -6.33 3.72
CA LYS A 18 7.14 -6.23 2.47
C LYS A 18 7.28 -4.77 2.06
N VAL A 19 8.46 -4.44 1.54
CA VAL A 19 8.82 -3.08 1.15
C VAL A 19 9.10 -3.05 -0.34
N PHE A 20 8.42 -2.17 -1.05
CA PHE A 20 8.60 -1.92 -2.47
C PHE A 20 9.05 -0.48 -2.67
N LYS A 21 10.08 -0.26 -3.49
CA LYS A 21 10.67 1.06 -3.70
C LYS A 21 10.89 1.30 -5.18
N TRP A 22 10.50 2.49 -5.64
CA TRP A 22 10.80 2.97 -6.99
C TRP A 22 11.02 4.48 -7.00
N SER A 23 11.68 4.98 -8.03
CA SER A 23 11.90 6.42 -8.20
C SER A 23 10.58 7.13 -8.54
N ALA A 24 10.23 8.16 -7.78
CA ALA A 24 9.05 8.99 -8.00
C ALA A 24 9.13 9.79 -9.31
N SER A 25 10.34 10.01 -9.83
CA SER A 25 10.62 10.74 -11.07
C SER A 25 10.84 9.83 -12.28
N SER A 26 10.80 8.51 -12.12
CA SER A 26 10.98 7.60 -13.25
C SER A 26 9.84 7.76 -14.25
N ARG A 27 10.18 7.93 -15.53
CA ARG A 27 9.21 7.84 -16.63
C ARG A 27 8.86 6.39 -16.98
N SER A 28 9.71 5.44 -16.59
CA SER A 28 9.43 4.01 -16.76
C SER A 28 8.69 3.45 -15.54
N MET A 29 7.67 2.64 -15.83
CA MET A 29 6.89 1.88 -14.85
C MET A 29 7.50 0.51 -14.53
N ASP A 30 8.69 0.18 -15.08
CA ASP A 30 9.34 -1.11 -14.85
C ASP A 30 9.64 -1.38 -13.37
N GLY A 31 9.93 -0.33 -12.59
CA GLY A 31 10.15 -0.42 -11.13
C GLY A 31 8.92 -0.86 -10.32
N LEU A 32 7.74 -0.95 -10.95
CA LEU A 32 6.52 -1.44 -10.30
C LEU A 32 6.28 -2.94 -10.50
N LYS A 33 7.05 -3.63 -11.35
CA LYS A 33 6.77 -5.02 -11.75
C LYS A 33 6.62 -5.95 -10.54
N ASP A 34 7.54 -5.87 -9.59
CA ASP A 34 7.53 -6.74 -8.40
C ASP A 34 6.35 -6.43 -7.49
N PHE A 35 5.96 -5.15 -7.39
CA PHE A 35 4.78 -4.74 -6.63
C PHE A 35 3.48 -5.21 -7.29
N ILE A 36 3.38 -5.10 -8.61
CA ILE A 36 2.22 -5.59 -9.39
C ILE A 36 2.11 -7.12 -9.24
N PHE A 37 3.24 -7.83 -9.34
CA PHE A 37 3.27 -9.28 -9.16
C PHE A 37 2.81 -9.68 -7.75
N TYR A 38 3.29 -8.97 -6.72
CA TYR A 38 2.83 -9.15 -5.35
C TYR A 38 1.31 -8.95 -5.21
N LEU A 39 0.77 -7.85 -5.75
CA LEU A 39 -0.66 -7.55 -5.67
C LEU A 39 -1.51 -8.63 -6.35
N ARG A 40 -1.10 -9.10 -7.54
CA ARG A 40 -1.78 -10.18 -8.25
C ARG A 40 -1.81 -11.47 -7.43
N ARG A 41 -0.67 -11.83 -6.83
CA ARG A 41 -0.59 -13.03 -5.98
C ARG A 41 -1.52 -12.92 -4.77
N ARG A 42 -1.50 -11.77 -4.06
CA ARG A 42 -2.39 -11.54 -2.92
C ARG A 42 -3.87 -11.57 -3.32
N MET A 43 -4.21 -11.01 -4.48
CA MET A 43 -5.58 -11.08 -4.98
C MET A 43 -6.00 -12.52 -5.31
N VAL A 44 -5.12 -13.36 -5.87
CA VAL A 44 -5.42 -14.78 -6.08
C VAL A 44 -5.59 -15.52 -4.76
N GLU A 45 -4.73 -15.28 -3.78
CA GLU A 45 -4.86 -15.83 -2.41
C GLU A 45 -6.21 -15.43 -1.79
N GLU A 46 -6.56 -14.15 -1.83
CA GLU A 46 -7.84 -13.63 -1.31
C GLU A 46 -9.04 -14.21 -2.07
N ILE A 47 -8.98 -14.33 -3.40
CA ILE A 47 -10.04 -14.96 -4.20
C ILE A 47 -10.18 -16.43 -3.85
N GLN A 48 -9.08 -17.16 -3.65
CA GLN A 48 -9.11 -18.58 -3.27
C GLN A 48 -9.69 -18.76 -1.87
N THR A 49 -9.26 -17.95 -0.90
CA THR A 49 -9.82 -17.93 0.45
C THR A 49 -11.30 -17.53 0.42
N ALA A 50 -11.69 -16.50 -0.33
CA ALA A 50 -13.09 -16.10 -0.49
C ALA A 50 -13.94 -17.16 -1.21
N ALA A 51 -13.38 -17.85 -2.21
CA ALA A 51 -14.05 -18.95 -2.90
C ALA A 51 -14.28 -20.15 -1.97
N LEU A 52 -13.35 -20.41 -1.05
CA LEU A 52 -13.49 -21.41 0.01
C LEU A 52 -14.47 -20.96 1.10
N VAL A 53 -14.56 -19.66 1.39
CA VAL A 53 -15.37 -19.06 2.47
C VAL A 53 -16.84 -18.77 2.07
N GLN A 54 -17.18 -18.88 0.77
CA GLN A 54 -18.52 -18.78 0.15
C GLN A 54 -18.60 -17.65 -0.89
N ARG A 55 -19.39 -17.95 -1.93
CA ARG A 55 -19.80 -17.19 -3.13
C ARG A 55 -20.20 -15.70 -2.98
N ALA A 56 -20.05 -15.06 -1.82
CA ALA A 56 -20.69 -13.78 -1.51
C ALA A 56 -19.86 -12.52 -1.79
N LEU A 57 -18.54 -12.60 -2.03
CA LEU A 57 -17.68 -11.41 -1.87
C LEU A 57 -16.69 -11.10 -2.99
N ARG A 58 -16.97 -11.51 -4.25
CA ARG A 58 -16.14 -11.09 -5.41
C ARG A 58 -16.07 -9.57 -5.61
N SER A 59 -16.89 -8.78 -4.93
CA SER A 59 -16.95 -7.31 -5.02
C SER A 59 -16.44 -6.55 -3.79
N GLN A 60 -16.07 -7.22 -2.68
CA GLN A 60 -15.84 -6.54 -1.40
C GLN A 60 -14.36 -6.40 -0.97
N THR A 61 -13.39 -6.94 -1.70
CA THR A 61 -11.98 -6.70 -1.38
C THR A 61 -11.62 -5.24 -1.66
N ARG A 62 -11.79 -4.39 -0.64
CA ARG A 62 -11.47 -2.96 -0.69
C ARG A 62 -10.02 -2.76 -0.25
N VAL A 63 -9.17 -2.28 -1.15
CA VAL A 63 -7.80 -1.88 -0.79
C VAL A 63 -7.83 -0.47 -0.23
N VAL A 64 -7.49 -0.29 1.04
CA VAL A 64 -7.31 1.02 1.67
C VAL A 64 -5.83 1.41 1.64
N ILE A 65 -5.55 2.54 1.01
CA ILE A 65 -4.21 3.11 0.85
C ILE A 65 -4.08 4.30 1.78
N ALA A 66 -3.30 4.13 2.83
CA ALA A 66 -2.93 5.22 3.72
C ALA A 66 -1.87 6.10 3.03
N ALA A 67 -2.24 7.34 2.73
CA ALA A 67 -1.45 8.33 2.02
C ALA A 67 -1.12 9.51 2.95
N ASP A 68 0.13 9.96 2.92
CA ASP A 68 0.56 11.21 3.57
C ASP A 68 -0.07 12.43 2.86
N GLN A 69 -0.47 13.46 3.62
CA GLN A 69 -1.02 14.73 3.10
C GLN A 69 -0.12 15.44 2.10
N THR A 70 1.19 15.20 2.19
CA THR A 70 2.20 15.80 1.31
C THR A 70 2.29 15.12 -0.07
N LEU A 71 1.57 14.01 -0.29
CA LEU A 71 1.59 13.28 -1.56
C LEU A 71 0.78 14.01 -2.65
N LYS A 72 1.49 14.48 -3.67
CA LYS A 72 0.90 14.94 -4.94
C LYS A 72 0.37 13.80 -5.80
N TYR A 73 -0.55 14.11 -6.72
CA TYR A 73 -1.13 13.16 -7.69
C TYR A 73 -0.06 12.39 -8.49
N SER A 74 1.09 13.00 -8.79
CA SER A 74 2.22 12.35 -9.47
C SER A 74 2.73 11.11 -8.73
N HIS A 75 2.62 11.06 -7.40
CA HIS A 75 3.01 9.93 -6.56
C HIS A 75 1.92 8.87 -6.45
N ILE A 76 0.66 9.27 -6.61
CA ILE A 76 -0.51 8.40 -6.52
C ILE A 76 -0.78 7.69 -7.86
N LYS A 77 -0.53 8.37 -8.99
CA LYS A 77 -0.77 7.85 -10.34
C LYS A 77 -0.13 6.46 -10.59
N PRO A 78 1.13 6.19 -10.18
CA PRO A 78 1.73 4.86 -10.30
C PRO A 78 0.97 3.78 -9.52
N ILE A 79 0.40 4.13 -8.36
CA ILE A 79 -0.33 3.22 -7.49
C ILE A 79 -1.68 2.87 -8.08
N ILE A 80 -2.41 3.87 -8.58
CA ILE A 80 -3.66 3.66 -9.31
C ILE A 80 -3.42 2.75 -10.53
N HIS A 81 -2.35 3.01 -11.28
CA HIS A 81 -1.98 2.17 -12.42
C HIS A 81 -1.68 0.72 -11.98
N ALA A 82 -0.94 0.52 -10.89
CA ALA A 82 -0.64 -0.82 -10.37
C ALA A 82 -1.91 -1.57 -9.92
N LEU A 83 -2.85 -0.89 -9.26
CA LEU A 83 -4.14 -1.46 -8.87
C LEU A 83 -4.96 -1.89 -10.10
N ALA A 84 -5.04 -1.03 -11.12
CA ALA A 84 -5.73 -1.35 -12.37
C ALA A 84 -5.10 -2.57 -13.08
N GLN A 85 -3.76 -2.63 -13.16
CA GLN A 85 -3.02 -3.76 -13.73
C GLN A 85 -3.18 -5.07 -12.93
N ALA A 86 -3.46 -4.95 -11.64
CA ALA A 86 -3.77 -6.08 -10.78
C ALA A 86 -5.25 -6.50 -10.85
N GLY A 87 -6.12 -5.76 -11.55
CA GLY A 87 -7.56 -6.04 -11.61
C GLY A 87 -8.33 -5.59 -10.36
N ILE A 88 -7.74 -4.70 -9.54
CA ILE A 88 -8.34 -4.19 -8.31
C ILE A 88 -9.10 -2.90 -8.64
N SER A 89 -10.43 -2.97 -8.65
CA SER A 89 -11.30 -1.83 -8.95
C SER A 89 -11.88 -1.14 -7.70
N ASN A 90 -11.89 -1.83 -6.55
CA ASN A 90 -12.43 -1.29 -5.30
C ASN A 90 -11.29 -0.87 -4.36
N TYR A 91 -10.97 0.44 -4.36
CA TYR A 91 -9.92 1.00 -3.52
C TYR A 91 -10.31 2.36 -2.95
N ALA A 92 -9.71 2.75 -1.84
CA ALA A 92 -9.87 4.06 -1.23
C ALA A 92 -8.53 4.60 -0.70
N PHE A 93 -8.38 5.92 -0.73
CA PHE A 93 -7.26 6.60 -0.09
C PHE A 93 -7.72 7.16 1.25
N GLU A 94 -6.93 6.93 2.29
CA GLU A 94 -7.12 7.50 3.61
C GLU A 94 -5.91 8.35 3.95
N THR A 95 -6.13 9.51 4.57
CA THR A 95 -5.07 10.43 4.91
C THR A 95 -4.61 10.20 6.34
N LEU A 96 -3.34 9.83 6.54
CA LEU A 96 -2.81 9.68 7.90
C LEU A 96 -2.65 11.07 8.52
N ASN A 97 -3.38 11.33 9.60
CA ASN A 97 -3.21 12.55 10.39
C ASN A 97 -1.87 12.42 11.17
N PRO A 98 -0.90 13.34 11.00
CA PRO A 98 0.47 13.17 11.52
C PRO A 98 0.57 13.08 13.04
N VAL A 99 -0.50 13.40 13.77
CA VAL A 99 -0.55 13.32 15.24
C VAL A 99 -0.51 11.88 15.77
N VAL A 100 -1.01 10.89 15.00
CA VAL A 100 -1.10 9.50 15.49
C VAL A 100 0.18 8.70 15.20
N ALA A 101 0.96 9.08 14.17
CA ALA A 101 2.16 8.34 13.76
C ALA A 101 3.38 8.56 14.69
N ARG A 102 3.32 9.48 15.65
CA ARG A 102 4.41 9.75 16.61
C ARG A 102 4.24 9.08 17.96
N SER A 103 3.13 8.40 18.21
CA SER A 103 2.83 7.81 19.52
C SER A 103 3.39 6.40 19.71
N GLU A 104 3.93 5.74 18.67
CA GLU A 104 4.49 4.39 18.78
C GLU A 104 6.02 4.35 18.93
N ASP A 105 6.73 5.48 18.78
CA ASP A 105 8.20 5.57 18.89
C ASP A 105 8.70 6.04 20.28
N HIS A 106 7.82 6.14 21.29
CA HIS A 106 8.19 6.67 22.63
C HIS A 106 7.70 5.83 23.82
N GLN A 107 7.68 4.51 23.68
CA GLN A 107 7.35 3.61 24.79
C GLN A 107 8.37 2.49 24.98
N LEU A 108 9.67 2.81 25.06
CA LEU A 108 10.71 1.88 25.55
C LEU A 108 11.78 2.48 26.49
N ASP A 109 11.68 3.74 26.94
CA ASP A 109 12.68 4.33 27.87
C ASP A 109 12.12 4.64 29.27
N GLY A 110 11.39 3.69 29.86
CA GLY A 110 10.77 3.88 31.17
C GLY A 110 10.77 2.65 32.06
N ALA A 111 11.87 1.89 32.10
CA ALA A 111 12.05 0.79 33.05
C ALA A 111 13.46 0.81 33.65
N ALA A 112 13.75 1.83 34.47
CA ALA A 112 14.84 1.79 35.45
C ALA A 112 14.67 2.92 36.47
N GLN A 113 13.91 2.65 37.54
CA GLN A 113 14.16 3.22 38.87
C GLN A 113 13.87 2.13 39.91
#